data_AF-A0A5B0DTI2-F1
#
_entry.id   AF-A0A5B0DTI2-F1
#
_cell.length_a   1.000
_cell.length_b   1.000
_cell.length_c   1.000
_cell.angle_alpha   90.00
_cell.angle_beta   90.00
_cell.angle_gamma   90.00
#
_symmetry.space_group_name_H-M   'P 1'
#
loop_
_entity.id
_entity.type
_entity.pdbx_description
1 polymer ?
#
loop_
_entity_poly.entity_id
_entity_poly.type
_entity_poly.pdbx_seq_one_letter_code
_entity_poly.pdbx_strand_id
1 'polypeptide(L)'
;MLKPIAVLLSCQLVGEAISRGLNLPLPGPVLGLALLFLLLLWRGERETSVLAASERGAIGGIADRILAILGLLFVPAGVGMIDHLGILSTNAPGFVSVLVASVFLTLLVTVLVFLGVERLTGKSGESQ
;
A
#
# COMPACT_ATOMS: atom_id res chain seq x y z
N MET A 1 14.84 4.58 -16.89
CA MET A 1 14.92 3.89 -15.58
C MET A 1 15.48 4.76 -14.46
N LEU A 2 16.54 5.56 -14.69
CA LEU A 2 17.12 6.39 -13.63
C LEU A 2 16.18 7.50 -13.12
N LYS A 3 15.52 8.23 -14.05
CA LYS A 3 14.63 9.34 -13.69
C LYS A 3 13.47 8.92 -12.77
N PRO A 4 12.70 7.84 -13.06
CA PRO A 4 11.59 7.47 -12.20
C PRO A 4 12.05 6.87 -10.87
N ILE A 5 13.17 6.12 -10.83
CA ILE A 5 13.78 5.67 -9.57
C ILE A 5 14.24 6.86 -8.72
N ALA A 6 14.86 7.87 -9.32
CA ALA A 6 15.28 9.08 -8.62
C ALA A 6 14.08 9.86 -8.03
N VAL A 7 12.97 9.93 -8.77
CA VAL A 7 11.70 10.52 -8.27
C VAL A 7 11.12 9.68 -7.13
N LEU A 8 11.10 8.36 -7.24
CA LEU A 8 10.62 7.48 -6.17
C LEU A 8 11.48 7.62 -4.90
N LEU A 9 12.81 7.58 -5.04
CA LEU A 9 13.74 7.71 -3.92
C LEU A 9 13.74 9.10 -3.29
N SER A 10 13.57 10.17 -4.07
CA SER A 10 13.46 11.53 -3.52
C SER A 10 12.17 11.68 -2.71
N CYS A 11 11.06 11.16 -3.24
CA CYS A 11 9.79 11.14 -2.52
C CYS A 11 9.87 10.32 -1.23
N GLN A 12 10.48 9.14 -1.30
CA GLN A 12 10.76 8.27 -0.16
C GLN A 12 11.61 8.98 0.91
N LEU A 13 12.69 9.64 0.49
CA LEU A 13 13.61 10.34 1.39
C LEU A 13 12.90 11.49 2.10
N VAL A 14 12.05 12.25 1.39
CA VAL A 14 11.23 13.30 1.98
C VAL A 14 10.23 12.70 2.97
N GLY A 15 9.54 11.61 2.61
CA GLY A 15 8.63 10.91 3.50
C GLY A 15 9.32 10.39 4.78
N GLU A 16 10.53 9.85 4.65
CA GLU A 16 11.37 9.42 5.79
C GLU A 16 11.80 10.59 6.66
N ALA A 17 12.23 11.71 6.05
CA ALA A 17 12.60 12.92 6.77
C ALA A 17 11.41 13.50 7.56
N ILE A 18 10.21 13.49 6.98
CA ILE A 18 8.97 13.91 7.65
C ILE A 18 8.62 12.94 8.78
N SER A 19 8.61 11.62 8.50
CA SER A 19 8.30 10.59 9.49
C SER A 19 9.21 10.70 10.71
N ARG A 20 10.53 10.77 10.51
CA ARG A 20 11.50 10.90 11.59
C ARG A 20 11.49 12.28 12.25
N GLY A 21 11.35 13.35 11.47
CA GLY A 21 11.36 14.72 11.98
C GLY A 21 10.16 15.03 12.88
N LEU A 22 8.98 14.48 12.56
CA LEU A 22 7.74 14.66 13.31
C LEU A 22 7.41 13.49 14.26
N ASN A 23 8.28 12.47 14.36
CA ASN A 23 8.04 11.24 15.13
C ASN A 23 6.69 10.57 14.83
N LEU A 24 6.31 10.51 13.56
CA LEU A 24 5.07 9.86 13.15
C LEU A 24 5.20 8.32 13.28
N PRO A 25 4.14 7.62 13.72
CA PRO A 25 4.14 6.15 13.81
C PRO A 25 4.07 5.46 12.44
N LEU A 26 4.08 6.23 11.34
CA LEU A 26 4.01 5.72 9.98
C LEU A 26 5.42 5.59 9.38
N PRO A 27 5.73 4.48 8.69
CA PRO A 27 6.98 4.33 7.97
C PRO A 27 7.12 5.43 6.89
N GLY A 28 8.32 6.00 6.74
CA GLY A 28 8.63 6.94 5.66
C GLY A 28 8.27 6.47 4.25
N PRO A 29 8.39 5.16 3.88
CA PRO A 29 7.90 4.66 2.59
C PRO A 29 6.43 4.98 2.31
N VAL A 30 5.57 4.88 3.33
CA VAL A 30 4.12 5.11 3.18
C VAL A 30 3.86 6.59 2.97
N LEU A 31 4.54 7.47 3.73
CA LEU A 31 4.45 8.92 3.52
C LEU A 31 5.01 9.34 2.16
N GLY A 32 6.12 8.76 1.72
CA GLY A 32 6.71 9.02 0.41
C GLY A 32 5.75 8.65 -0.73
N LEU A 33 5.05 7.52 -0.61
CA LEU A 33 4.01 7.13 -1.58
C LEU A 33 2.83 8.11 -1.58
N ALA A 34 2.36 8.54 -0.40
CA ALA A 34 1.28 9.53 -0.30
C ALA A 34 1.67 10.88 -0.91
N LEU A 35 2.92 11.33 -0.67
CA LEU A 35 3.48 12.52 -1.29
C LEU A 35 3.55 12.38 -2.81
N LEU A 36 4.02 11.25 -3.32
CA LEU A 36 4.09 10.96 -4.75
C LEU A 36 2.69 10.99 -5.38
N PHE A 37 1.71 10.42 -4.70
CA PHE A 37 0.31 10.41 -5.12
C PHE A 37 -0.25 11.83 -5.20
N LEU A 38 -0.03 12.67 -4.18
CA LEU A 38 -0.44 14.08 -4.21
C LEU A 38 0.22 14.85 -5.35
N LEU A 39 1.51 14.63 -5.59
CA LEU A 39 2.25 15.22 -6.70
C LEU A 39 1.70 14.79 -8.06
N LEU A 40 1.29 13.52 -8.20
CA LEU A 40 0.64 13.00 -9.41
C LEU A 40 -0.76 13.60 -9.61
N LEU A 41 -1.52 13.78 -8.53
CA LEU A 41 -2.85 14.40 -8.55
C LEU A 41 -2.79 15.86 -9.00
N TRP A 42 -1.89 16.65 -8.41
CA TRP A 42 -1.66 18.05 -8.81
C TRP A 42 -1.16 18.18 -10.25
N ARG A 43 -0.44 17.17 -10.77
CA ARG A 43 0.02 17.15 -12.17
C ARG A 43 -1.11 16.86 -13.17
N GLY A 44 -2.17 16.16 -12.75
CA GLY A 44 -3.36 15.95 -13.58
C GLY A 44 -4.00 17.27 -14.03
N GLU A 45 -3.82 18.34 -13.25
CA GLU A 45 -4.41 19.66 -13.48
C GLU A 45 -3.44 20.69 -14.10
N ARG A 46 -2.12 20.49 -14.03
CA ARG A 46 -1.12 21.44 -14.57
C ARG A 46 0.06 20.74 -15.24
N GLU A 47 0.32 21.08 -16.51
CA GLU A 47 1.49 20.68 -17.30
C GLU A 47 2.82 21.31 -16.81
N THR A 48 3.11 21.30 -15.50
CA THR A 48 4.34 21.89 -14.97
C THR A 48 5.50 20.89 -14.92
N SER A 49 6.26 20.92 -16.02
CA SER A 49 7.70 20.68 -16.29
C SER A 49 8.58 19.72 -15.45
N VAL A 50 8.45 19.61 -14.12
CA VAL A 50 9.42 18.79 -13.32
C VAL A 50 9.10 17.30 -13.41
N LEU A 51 7.81 16.96 -13.43
CA LEU A 51 7.31 15.60 -13.59
C LEU A 51 7.03 15.24 -15.06
N ALA A 52 7.16 16.20 -15.99
CA ALA A 52 7.10 15.97 -17.44
C ALA A 52 8.26 15.06 -17.92
N ALA A 53 9.36 15.02 -17.16
CA ALA A 53 10.48 14.11 -17.40
C ALA A 53 10.17 12.63 -17.11
N SER A 54 9.01 12.34 -16.49
CA SER A 54 8.47 10.99 -16.33
C SER A 54 7.34 10.79 -17.34
N GLU A 55 7.68 10.11 -18.45
CA GLU A 55 6.69 9.51 -19.34
C GLU A 55 5.67 8.76 -18.48
N ARG A 56 4.37 8.97 -18.72
CA ARG A 56 3.28 8.43 -17.88
C ARG A 56 3.38 6.90 -17.66
N GLY A 57 4.13 6.17 -18.50
CA GLY A 57 4.43 4.75 -18.33
C GLY A 57 5.73 4.40 -17.57
N ALA A 58 6.66 5.32 -17.36
CA ALA A 58 7.99 5.00 -16.82
C ALA A 58 8.00 4.79 -15.30
N ILE A 59 7.19 5.55 -14.55
CA ILE A 59 7.00 5.33 -13.10
C ILE A 59 6.20 4.04 -12.89
N GLY A 60 5.10 3.86 -13.63
CA GLY A 60 4.27 2.65 -13.59
C GLY A 60 5.09 1.39 -13.89
N GLY A 61 5.87 1.40 -14.98
CA GLY A 61 6.71 0.26 -15.34
C GLY A 61 7.80 -0.08 -14.32
N ILE A 62 8.29 0.89 -13.55
CA ILE A 62 9.22 0.61 -12.43
C ILE A 62 8.46 0.08 -11.22
N ALA A 63 7.29 0.66 -10.91
CA ALA A 63 6.44 0.15 -9.85
C ALA A 63 6.04 -1.31 -10.11
N ASP A 64 5.67 -1.68 -11.34
CA ASP A 64 5.34 -3.05 -11.74
C ASP A 64 6.53 -4.00 -11.55
N ARG A 65 7.74 -3.55 -11.91
CA ARG A 65 8.98 -4.33 -11.70
C ARG A 65 9.29 -4.53 -10.22
N ILE A 66 9.08 -3.52 -9.39
CA ILE A 66 9.22 -3.61 -7.93
C ILE A 66 8.14 -4.54 -7.35
N LEU A 67 6.90 -4.44 -7.84
CA LEU A 67 5.79 -5.32 -7.47
C LEU A 67 6.12 -6.79 -7.78
N ALA A 68 6.74 -7.06 -8.92
CA ALA A 68 7.17 -8.41 -9.30
C ALA A 68 8.21 -9.01 -8.34
N ILE A 69 8.97 -8.18 -7.61
CA ILE A 69 9.94 -8.61 -6.60
C ILE A 69 9.50 -8.31 -5.16
N LEU A 70 8.24 -7.91 -4.91
CA LEU A 70 7.74 -7.61 -3.56
C LEU A 70 7.90 -8.78 -2.59
N GLY A 71 7.90 -10.02 -3.09
CA GLY A 71 8.23 -11.21 -2.30
C GLY A 71 9.54 -11.06 -1.52
N LEU A 72 10.55 -10.39 -2.10
CA LEU A 72 11.82 -10.10 -1.45
C LEU A 72 11.68 -9.08 -0.30
N LEU A 73 10.75 -8.12 -0.42
CA LEU A 73 10.47 -7.12 0.62
C LEU A 73 9.67 -7.70 1.80
N PHE A 74 9.01 -8.84 1.61
CA PHE A 74 8.39 -9.59 2.72
C PHE A 74 9.40 -10.44 3.49
N VAL A 75 10.60 -10.68 2.96
CA VAL A 75 11.65 -11.45 3.66
C VAL A 75 12.03 -10.78 4.97
N PRO A 76 12.40 -9.47 5.04
CA PRO A 76 12.70 -8.79 6.31
C PRO A 76 11.60 -8.91 7.37
N ALA A 77 10.34 -8.81 6.97
CA ALA A 77 9.20 -9.01 7.88
C ALA A 77 9.12 -10.47 8.38
N GLY A 78 9.38 -11.43 7.49
CA GLY A 78 9.41 -12.86 7.82
C GLY A 78 10.59 -13.25 8.71
N VAL A 79 11.80 -12.75 8.44
CA VAL A 79 12.97 -12.95 9.32
C VAL A 79 12.90 -12.15 10.62
N GLY A 80 11.91 -11.27 10.82
CA GLY A 80 11.61 -10.75 12.15
C GLY A 80 10.98 -11.79 13.08
N MET A 81 10.31 -12.81 12.53
CA MET A 81 9.58 -13.81 13.31
C MET A 81 10.42 -15.03 13.72
N ILE A 82 11.64 -15.19 13.16
CA ILE A 82 12.53 -16.33 13.47
C ILE A 82 12.88 -16.41 14.97
N ASP A 83 13.02 -15.26 15.65
CA ASP A 83 13.36 -15.20 17.07
C ASP A 83 12.23 -15.73 17.99
N HIS A 84 11.00 -15.80 17.49
CA HIS A 84 9.83 -16.28 18.23
C HIS A 84 9.24 -17.60 17.69
N LEU A 85 9.99 -18.34 16.87
CA LEU A 85 9.54 -19.62 16.29
C LEU A 85 9.19 -20.69 17.32
N GLY A 86 9.81 -20.65 18.51
CA GLY A 86 9.48 -21.57 19.60
C GLY A 86 8.03 -21.42 20.10
N ILE A 87 7.56 -20.18 20.23
CA ILE A 87 6.19 -19.87 20.66
C ILE A 87 5.20 -20.18 19.54
N LEU A 88 5.62 -19.91 18.29
CA LEU A 88 4.83 -20.14 17.10
C LEU A 88 4.63 -21.64 16.81
N SER A 89 5.64 -22.47 17.01
CA SER A 89 5.55 -23.93 16.80
C SER A 89 4.66 -24.61 17.85
N THR A 90 4.71 -24.17 19.11
CA THR A 90 3.89 -24.71 20.19
C THR A 90 2.40 -24.39 20.01
N ASN A 91 2.07 -23.23 19.44
CA ASN A 91 0.69 -22.77 19.23
C ASN A 91 0.29 -22.70 17.75
N ALA A 92 1.05 -23.35 16.87
CA ALA A 92 0.86 -23.33 15.41
C ALA A 92 -0.61 -23.60 14.98
N PRO A 93 -1.31 -24.61 15.51
CA PRO A 93 -2.71 -24.85 15.13
C PRO A 93 -3.64 -23.70 15.56
N GLY A 94 -3.39 -23.10 16.72
CA GLY A 94 -4.12 -21.92 17.19
C GLY A 94 -3.93 -20.74 16.25
N PHE A 95 -2.68 -20.40 15.92
CA PHE A 95 -2.36 -19.30 15.00
C PHE A 95 -2.97 -19.50 13.62
N VAL A 96 -2.85 -20.70 13.03
CA VAL A 96 -3.43 -21.00 11.71
C VAL A 96 -4.94 -20.88 11.75
N SER A 97 -5.60 -21.41 12.78
CA SER A 97 -7.06 -21.34 12.90
C SER A 97 -7.56 -19.89 13.00
N VAL A 98 -6.90 -19.06 13.81
CA VAL A 98 -7.25 -17.64 13.96
C VAL A 98 -6.96 -16.86 12.67
N LEU A 99 -5.85 -17.15 12.00
CA LEU A 99 -5.48 -16.50 10.74
C LEU A 99 -6.51 -16.81 9.65
N VAL A 100 -6.88 -18.08 9.50
CA VAL A 100 -7.87 -18.51 8.51
C VAL A 100 -9.23 -17.91 8.86
N ALA A 101 -9.68 -18.03 10.10
CA ALA A 101 -10.95 -17.48 10.55
C ALA A 101 -11.04 -15.96 10.36
N SER A 102 -9.97 -15.22 10.66
CA SER A 102 -9.95 -13.76 10.52
C SER A 102 -10.00 -13.32 9.06
N VAL A 103 -9.33 -14.04 8.14
CA VAL A 103 -9.39 -13.77 6.70
C VAL A 103 -10.81 -13.96 6.18
N PHE A 104 -11.43 -15.11 6.49
CA PHE A 104 -12.81 -15.38 6.08
C PHE A 104 -13.79 -14.38 6.67
N LEU A 105 -13.64 -14.06 7.96
CA LEU A 105 -14.50 -13.09 8.62
C LEU A 105 -14.35 -11.70 8.01
N THR A 106 -13.12 -11.24 7.74
CA THR A 106 -12.85 -9.95 7.11
C THR A 106 -13.46 -9.87 5.71
N LEU A 107 -13.29 -10.92 4.89
CA LEU A 107 -13.89 -10.99 3.56
C LEU A 107 -15.43 -10.96 3.64
N LEU A 108 -16.01 -11.75 4.53
CA LEU A 108 -17.46 -11.82 4.71
C LEU A 108 -18.03 -10.47 5.15
N VAL A 109 -17.41 -9.82 6.14
CA VAL A 109 -17.81 -8.47 6.59
C VAL A 109 -17.69 -7.47 5.46
N THR A 110 -16.59 -7.49 4.70
CA THR A 110 -16.39 -6.58 3.55
C THR A 110 -17.49 -6.74 2.51
N VAL A 111 -17.84 -7.97 2.14
CA VAL A 111 -18.91 -8.25 1.18
C VAL A 111 -20.27 -7.82 1.73
N LEU A 112 -20.58 -8.11 3.00
CA LEU A 112 -21.85 -7.72 3.61
C LEU A 112 -22.02 -6.20 3.68
N VAL A 113 -20.96 -5.47 4.05
CA VAL A 113 -20.96 -4.00 4.06
C VAL A 113 -21.17 -3.47 2.65
N PHE A 114 -20.47 -4.01 1.66
CA PHE A 114 -20.61 -3.60 0.26
C PHE A 114 -22.04 -3.80 -0.24
N LEU A 115 -22.62 -5.00 -0.04
CA LEU A 115 -24.01 -5.31 -0.38
C LEU A 115 -25.02 -4.44 0.39
N GLY A 116 -24.72 -4.12 1.65
CA GLY A 116 -25.54 -3.22 2.46
C GLY A 116 -25.58 -1.80 1.89
N VAL A 117 -24.41 -1.25 1.54
CA VAL A 117 -24.30 0.07 0.91
C VAL A 117 -24.96 0.08 -0.47
N GLU A 118 -24.78 -0.98 -1.26
CA GLU A 118 -25.43 -1.15 -2.56
C GLU A 118 -26.95 -1.15 -2.42
N ARG A 119 -27.52 -1.87 -1.45
CA ARG A 119 -28.97 -1.88 -1.21
C ARG A 119 -29.51 -0.52 -0.74
N LEU A 120 -28.74 0.22 0.05
CA LEU A 120 -29.11 1.55 0.52
C LEU A 120 -29.03 2.61 -0.59
N THR A 121 -28.08 2.45 -1.52
CA THR A 121 -27.85 3.39 -2.63
C THR A 121 -28.70 3.04 -3.86
N GLY A 122 -28.94 1.75 -4.12
CA GLY A 122 -29.70 1.24 -5.26
C GLY A 122 -31.22 1.44 -5.15
N LYS A 123 -31.76 1.66 -3.95
CA LYS A 123 -33.19 1.98 -3.76
C LYS A 123 -33.58 3.43 -4.12
N SER A 124 -32.64 4.23 -4.64
CA SER A 124 -32.86 5.62 -5.04
C SER A 124 -32.81 5.82 -6.57
N GLY A 125 -32.83 4.75 -7.37
CA GLY A 125 -32.68 4.80 -8.83
C GLY A 125 -33.73 4.07 -9.68
N GLU A 126 -34.74 3.41 -9.09
CA GLU A 126 -35.87 2.84 -9.85
C GLU A 126 -37.10 3.74 -9.70
N SER A 127 -37.05 4.86 -10.42
CA SER A 127 -38.24 5.53 -10.94
C SER A 127 -37.84 6.22 -12.25
N GLN A 128 -37.64 5.41 -13.29
CA GLN A 128 -37.91 5.78 -14.68
C GLN A 128 -38.02 4.53 -15.55
#